data_AF-A0A328LBX7-F1
#
_entry.id   AF-A0A328LBX7-F1
#
_cell.length_a   1.000
_cell.length_b   1.000
_cell.length_c   1.000
_cell.angle_alpha   90.00
_cell.angle_beta   90.00
_cell.angle_gamma   90.00
#
_symmetry.space_group_name_H-M   'P 1'
#
loop_
_entity.id
_entity.type
_entity.pdbx_description
1 polymer ?
#
loop_
_entity_poly.entity_id
_entity_poly.type
_entity_poly.pdbx_seq_one_letter_code
_entity_poly.pdbx_strand_id
1 'polypeptide(L)'
;MKNILFGLACYIIFLICEWSNVNPVEAIILLSILLFIPMSFCIIDKKKRNGSYVLFYKFVSFLYPIAAISAMLAFVTNHYFFALLWFAYTGIVALFGVSRLLERGWKPIEETAIDSAFIYLFLGGFWFFASVAKVSIMHFSSDIVLLTAAHFHYSAFLLPLSAGLLGRKRERGSKLYDAIMFIIVISPMTVAIGITYSRIFEFFAVFIYLCAIYGYGIYVWRTKFNAISAKVLLIISSSTLMVTIMFSLIYSYGNLKHVMTITIAQMVWIHGVVNGIGVALPAFVGWMIEKSTPNYKYYGKRMSGLRGNAIVGEAFLHNRNLIDSKEYKGLVDKMNDFHSEAFDVTKIPLSITRFYENTKEYELQSHIKWNRWFRPLAFCYEKMSKRVGQIHLGMGGKWETMHGSIIGVIDEKDGGENVRAWLRKNEAGETIFVALYSKHTYKKDKYMNIALPLPYSNMTGILKLCNDDNALIITSKLRENGRGDEGIYLHTRFFTIRLPLAETFIIKESKDQILEANHRMWIFGVKFLEIDYEIKKIEGK
;
A
#
# COMPACT_ATOMS: atom_id res chain seq x y z
N MET A 1 -21.24 -6.63 11.19
CA MET A 1 -22.71 -6.77 11.30
C MET A 1 -23.35 -5.71 12.18
N LYS A 2 -22.90 -5.46 13.44
CA LYS A 2 -23.47 -4.40 14.31
C LYS A 2 -23.70 -3.05 13.60
N ASN A 3 -22.67 -2.52 12.93
CA ASN A 3 -22.77 -1.25 12.21
C ASN A 3 -23.74 -1.27 11.01
N ILE A 4 -23.92 -2.43 10.37
CA ILE A 4 -24.88 -2.59 9.26
C ILE A 4 -26.30 -2.51 9.79
N LEU A 5 -26.61 -3.24 10.87
CA LEU A 5 -27.93 -3.20 11.51
C LEU A 5 -28.26 -1.80 12.03
N PHE A 6 -27.28 -1.14 12.65
CA PHE A 6 -27.42 0.22 13.15
C PHE A 6 -27.71 1.22 12.02
N GLY A 7 -26.95 1.15 10.92
CA GLY A 7 -27.18 2.03 9.78
C GLY A 7 -28.50 1.74 9.07
N LEU A 8 -28.91 0.47 8.95
CA LEU A 8 -30.22 0.11 8.41
C LEU A 8 -31.36 0.71 9.26
N ALA A 9 -31.25 0.65 10.59
CA ALA A 9 -32.22 1.30 11.48
C ALA A 9 -32.28 2.82 11.27
N CYS A 10 -31.12 3.49 11.15
CA CYS A 10 -31.07 4.93 10.83
C CYS A 10 -31.71 5.23 9.47
N TYR A 11 -31.49 4.39 8.46
CA TYR A 11 -32.06 4.58 7.13
C TYR A 11 -33.59 4.44 7.14
N ILE A 12 -34.12 3.48 7.89
CA ILE A 12 -35.57 3.33 8.08
C ILE A 12 -36.15 4.55 8.79
N ILE A 13 -35.49 5.04 9.85
CA ILE A 13 -35.91 6.26 10.56
C ILE A 13 -35.94 7.46 9.61
N PHE A 14 -34.91 7.65 8.79
CA PHE A 14 -34.88 8.69 7.76
C PHE A 14 -36.09 8.62 6.82
N LEU A 15 -36.38 7.44 6.27
CA LEU A 15 -37.52 7.26 5.37
C LEU A 15 -38.86 7.54 6.04
N ILE A 16 -39.00 7.24 7.34
CA ILE A 16 -40.20 7.55 8.12
C ILE A 16 -40.32 9.07 8.33
N CYS A 17 -39.23 9.74 8.71
CA CYS A 17 -39.22 11.20 8.94
C CYS A 17 -39.54 11.98 7.67
N GLU A 18 -38.95 11.59 6.53
CA GLU A 18 -39.07 12.32 5.26
C GLU A 18 -40.14 11.75 4.32
N TRP A 19 -41.00 10.82 4.78
CA TRP A 19 -41.94 10.06 3.93
C TRP A 19 -42.74 10.92 2.94
N SER A 20 -43.14 12.12 3.36
CA SER A 20 -43.94 13.04 2.55
C SER A 20 -43.17 13.73 1.41
N ASN A 21 -41.84 13.87 1.51
CA ASN A 21 -41.01 14.65 0.59
C ASN A 21 -39.63 14.02 0.33
N VAL A 22 -39.53 12.68 0.27
CA VAL A 22 -38.24 12.00 0.08
C VAL A 22 -37.57 12.43 -1.22
N ASN A 23 -36.44 13.11 -1.12
CA ASN A 23 -35.57 13.38 -2.26
C ASN A 23 -34.82 12.09 -2.66
N PRO A 24 -34.96 11.61 -3.92
CA PRO A 24 -34.33 10.35 -4.34
C PRO A 24 -32.81 10.39 -4.25
N VAL A 25 -32.17 11.55 -4.44
CA VAL A 25 -30.70 11.69 -4.38
C VAL A 25 -30.21 11.61 -2.95
N GLU A 26 -30.90 12.26 -2.01
CA GLU A 26 -30.57 12.18 -0.59
C GLU A 26 -30.75 10.76 -0.05
N ALA A 27 -31.84 10.10 -0.45
CA ALA A 27 -32.11 8.71 -0.09
C ALA A 27 -31.01 7.76 -0.56
N ILE A 28 -30.55 7.85 -1.82
CA ILE A 28 -29.45 7.00 -2.28
C ILE A 28 -28.14 7.34 -1.56
N ILE A 29 -27.81 8.62 -1.34
CA ILE A 29 -26.59 8.99 -0.60
C ILE A 29 -26.60 8.37 0.80
N LEU A 30 -27.71 8.51 1.54
CA LEU A 30 -27.84 7.90 2.86
C LEU A 30 -27.82 6.38 2.80
N LEU A 31 -28.40 5.75 1.78
CA LEU A 31 -28.31 4.31 1.60
C LEU A 31 -26.85 3.85 1.49
N SER A 32 -26.00 4.58 0.74
CA SER A 32 -24.57 4.26 0.71
C SER A 32 -23.88 4.46 2.05
N ILE A 33 -24.12 5.62 2.69
CA ILE A 33 -23.52 5.99 3.98
C ILE A 33 -23.85 4.96 5.06
N LEU A 34 -25.13 4.57 5.15
CA LEU A 34 -25.69 3.81 6.24
C LEU A 34 -25.63 2.29 6.01
N LEU A 35 -25.58 1.82 4.76
CA LEU A 35 -25.60 0.40 4.44
C LEU A 35 -24.31 -0.07 3.74
N PHE A 36 -23.93 0.57 2.64
CA PHE A 36 -22.84 0.06 1.79
C PHE A 36 -21.45 0.27 2.37
N ILE A 37 -21.19 1.44 2.97
CA ILE A 37 -19.91 1.70 3.64
C ILE A 37 -19.64 0.70 4.78
N PRO A 38 -20.55 0.43 5.74
CA PRO A 38 -20.29 -0.59 6.77
C PRO A 38 -20.25 -2.02 6.22
N MET A 39 -20.95 -2.33 5.11
CA MET A 39 -20.82 -3.61 4.42
C MET A 39 -19.40 -3.81 3.86
N SER A 40 -18.78 -2.76 3.32
CA SER A 40 -17.41 -2.83 2.80
C SER A 40 -16.38 -3.28 3.85
N PHE A 41 -16.53 -2.83 5.11
CA PHE A 41 -15.67 -3.24 6.23
C PHE A 41 -15.88 -4.70 6.70
N CYS A 42 -16.87 -5.40 6.14
CA CYS A 42 -17.07 -6.83 6.34
C CYS A 42 -16.35 -7.68 5.27
N ILE A 43 -16.02 -7.09 4.11
CA ILE A 43 -15.39 -7.79 2.96
C ILE A 43 -13.90 -7.45 2.79
N ILE A 44 -13.39 -6.44 3.49
CA ILE A 44 -11.97 -6.03 3.42
C ILE A 44 -11.16 -6.41 4.67
N ASP A 45 -9.83 -6.48 4.48
CA ASP A 45 -8.90 -6.80 5.56
C ASP A 45 -8.70 -5.62 6.50
N LYS A 46 -8.94 -5.91 7.78
CA LYS A 46 -8.81 -4.98 8.89
C LYS A 46 -7.78 -5.41 9.92
N LYS A 47 -7.29 -6.66 9.83
CA LYS A 47 -6.34 -7.25 10.79
C LYS A 47 -4.97 -7.42 10.17
N LYS A 48 -3.95 -7.13 10.96
CA LYS A 48 -2.55 -7.41 10.71
C LYS A 48 -2.25 -8.90 10.94
N ARG A 49 -1.05 -9.35 10.56
CA ARG A 49 -0.58 -10.73 10.76
C ARG A 49 -0.65 -11.20 12.21
N ASN A 50 -0.38 -10.31 13.17
CA ASN A 50 -0.45 -10.59 14.62
C ASN A 50 -1.88 -10.51 15.21
N GLY A 51 -2.92 -10.43 14.38
CA GLY A 51 -4.32 -10.38 14.83
C GLY A 51 -4.81 -9.00 15.29
N SER A 52 -3.90 -8.05 15.55
CA SER A 52 -4.25 -6.66 15.85
C SER A 52 -4.89 -5.95 14.65
N TYR A 53 -5.63 -4.88 14.89
CA TYR A 53 -6.23 -4.10 13.80
C TYR A 53 -5.20 -3.20 13.10
N VAL A 54 -5.41 -2.94 11.82
CA VAL A 54 -4.70 -1.90 11.06
C VAL A 54 -4.98 -0.54 11.71
N LEU A 55 -4.03 0.39 11.57
CA LEU A 55 -4.15 1.75 12.10
C LEU A 55 -5.44 2.40 11.60
N PHE A 56 -6.05 3.28 12.39
CA PHE A 56 -7.33 3.95 12.14
C PHE A 56 -8.59 3.06 12.12
N TYR A 57 -8.52 1.76 11.83
CA TYR A 57 -9.73 0.91 11.76
C TYR A 57 -10.54 0.90 13.07
N LYS A 58 -9.85 0.91 14.23
CA LYS A 58 -10.54 0.99 15.53
C LYS A 58 -11.38 2.25 15.65
N PHE A 59 -10.84 3.40 15.21
CA PHE A 59 -11.54 4.68 15.22
C PHE A 59 -12.71 4.69 14.24
N VAL A 60 -12.51 4.16 13.02
CA VAL A 60 -13.58 3.97 12.02
C VAL A 60 -14.73 3.19 12.63
N SER A 61 -14.45 2.03 13.24
CA SER A 61 -15.51 1.19 13.81
C SER A 61 -16.21 1.84 15.00
N PHE A 62 -15.48 2.58 15.84
CA PHE A 62 -16.00 3.20 17.06
C PHE A 62 -16.84 4.45 16.76
N LEU A 63 -16.40 5.30 15.83
CA LEU A 63 -17.05 6.58 15.51
C LEU A 63 -18.18 6.44 14.49
N TYR A 64 -18.30 5.30 13.81
CA TYR A 64 -19.32 5.08 12.79
C TYR A 64 -20.75 5.40 13.26
N PRO A 65 -21.24 4.95 14.43
CA PRO A 65 -22.62 5.25 14.85
C PRO A 65 -22.90 6.76 14.97
N ILE A 66 -21.93 7.52 15.49
CA ILE A 66 -22.03 8.98 15.63
C ILE A 66 -22.06 9.64 14.24
N ALA A 67 -21.16 9.21 13.35
CA ALA A 67 -21.09 9.72 11.99
C ALA A 67 -22.36 9.38 11.18
N ALA A 68 -22.91 8.18 11.34
CA ALA A 68 -24.12 7.72 10.68
C ALA A 68 -25.36 8.54 11.10
N ILE A 69 -25.55 8.74 12.41
CA ILE A 69 -26.63 9.63 12.92
C ILE A 69 -26.42 11.04 12.39
N SER A 70 -25.19 11.55 12.39
CA SER A 70 -24.90 12.90 11.92
C SER A 70 -25.23 13.05 10.43
N ALA A 71 -24.81 12.13 9.57
CA ALA A 71 -25.17 12.18 8.15
C ALA A 71 -26.70 12.16 7.94
N MET A 72 -27.44 11.34 8.69
CA MET A 72 -28.90 11.33 8.66
C MET A 72 -29.50 12.67 9.09
N LEU A 73 -29.09 13.19 10.25
CA LEU A 73 -29.56 14.47 10.78
C LEU A 73 -29.21 15.63 9.86
N ALA A 74 -28.12 15.56 9.10
CA ALA A 74 -27.73 16.60 8.17
C ALA A 74 -28.80 16.88 7.11
N PHE A 75 -29.47 15.85 6.59
CA PHE A 75 -30.58 16.03 5.64
C PHE A 75 -31.90 16.36 6.37
N VAL A 76 -32.24 15.65 7.44
CA VAL A 76 -33.49 15.89 8.20
C VAL A 76 -33.56 17.32 8.76
N THR A 77 -32.44 17.84 9.26
CA THR A 77 -32.38 19.17 9.89
C THR A 77 -31.86 20.26 8.95
N ASN A 78 -31.32 19.90 7.78
CA ASN A 78 -30.57 20.79 6.88
C ASN A 78 -29.43 21.56 7.57
N HIS A 79 -28.85 21.03 8.65
CA HIS A 79 -27.83 21.71 9.44
C HIS A 79 -26.41 21.21 9.11
N TYR A 80 -25.55 22.12 8.62
CA TYR A 80 -24.20 21.81 8.12
C TYR A 80 -23.26 21.18 9.15
N PHE A 81 -23.45 21.49 10.44
CA PHE A 81 -22.62 20.92 11.52
C PHE A 81 -22.62 19.38 11.51
N PHE A 82 -23.79 18.77 11.28
CA PHE A 82 -23.86 17.31 11.21
C PHE A 82 -23.16 16.76 9.96
N ALA A 83 -23.22 17.50 8.85
CA ALA A 83 -22.48 17.15 7.65
C ALA A 83 -20.95 17.28 7.83
N LEU A 84 -20.50 18.23 8.65
CA LEU A 84 -19.09 18.38 9.02
C LEU A 84 -18.58 17.16 9.81
N LEU A 85 -19.40 16.60 10.71
CA LEU A 85 -19.06 15.37 11.43
C LEU A 85 -18.92 14.17 10.49
N TRP A 86 -19.80 14.05 9.49
CA TRP A 86 -19.65 13.05 8.44
C TRP A 86 -18.37 13.26 7.63
N PHE A 87 -18.09 14.49 7.22
CA PHE A 87 -16.86 14.83 6.48
C PHE A 87 -15.60 14.46 7.28
N ALA A 88 -15.53 14.84 8.57
CA ALA A 88 -14.43 14.47 9.44
C ALA A 88 -14.27 12.94 9.55
N TYR A 89 -15.38 12.21 9.66
CA TYR A 89 -15.38 10.74 9.68
C TYR A 89 -14.82 10.14 8.39
N THR A 90 -15.22 10.65 7.22
CA THR A 90 -14.65 10.19 5.93
C THR A 90 -13.14 10.45 5.83
N GLY A 91 -12.62 11.47 6.51
CA GLY A 91 -11.17 11.70 6.65
C GLY A 91 -10.47 10.57 7.39
N ILE A 92 -11.07 10.05 8.48
CA ILE A 92 -10.55 8.89 9.22
C ILE A 92 -10.59 7.62 8.36
N VAL A 93 -11.65 7.45 7.55
CA VAL A 93 -11.77 6.34 6.59
C VAL A 93 -10.69 6.44 5.50
N ALA A 94 -10.41 7.63 4.99
CA ALA A 94 -9.34 7.83 4.03
C ALA A 94 -7.96 7.56 4.65
N LEU A 95 -7.71 7.99 5.90
CA LEU A 95 -6.47 7.66 6.62
C LEU A 95 -6.31 6.15 6.83
N PHE A 96 -7.40 5.41 7.02
CA PHE A 96 -7.36 3.94 7.02
C PHE A 96 -6.88 3.39 5.66
N GLY A 97 -7.43 3.86 4.54
CA GLY A 97 -6.97 3.49 3.19
C GLY A 97 -5.50 3.86 2.94
N VAL A 98 -5.09 5.08 3.29
CA VAL A 98 -3.71 5.57 3.17
C VAL A 98 -2.76 4.72 4.01
N SER A 99 -3.12 4.36 5.24
CA SER A 99 -2.25 3.55 6.11
C SER A 99 -1.96 2.16 5.52
N ARG A 100 -2.96 1.55 4.87
CA ARG A 100 -2.79 0.28 4.15
C ARG A 100 -1.87 0.46 2.94
N LEU A 101 -2.13 1.49 2.14
CA LEU A 101 -1.34 1.80 0.94
C LEU A 101 0.12 2.07 1.29
N LEU A 102 0.40 2.83 2.34
CA LEU A 102 1.76 3.18 2.75
C LEU A 102 2.56 1.97 3.24
N GLU A 103 1.96 1.07 4.05
CA GLU A 103 2.68 -0.11 4.57
C GLU A 103 2.91 -1.18 3.49
N ARG A 104 1.96 -1.35 2.58
CA ARG A 104 2.06 -2.31 1.48
C ARG A 104 2.89 -1.78 0.31
N GLY A 105 2.72 -0.50 0.00
CA GLY A 105 3.07 0.10 -1.29
C GLY A 105 1.96 -0.06 -2.34
N TRP A 106 2.21 0.49 -3.52
CA TRP A 106 1.33 0.49 -4.70
C TRP A 106 1.04 -0.87 -5.33
N LYS A 107 1.80 -1.93 -4.99
CA LYS A 107 1.59 -3.29 -5.49
C LYS A 107 1.10 -4.24 -4.39
N PRO A 108 0.25 -5.23 -4.74
CA PRO A 108 -0.37 -5.38 -6.05
C PRO A 108 -1.50 -4.37 -6.27
N ILE A 109 -1.84 -4.13 -7.53
CA ILE A 109 -2.74 -3.04 -7.94
C ILE A 109 -4.19 -3.27 -7.46
N GLU A 110 -4.62 -4.52 -7.31
CA GLU A 110 -5.96 -4.84 -6.81
C GLU A 110 -6.20 -4.33 -5.39
N GLU A 111 -5.18 -4.34 -4.53
CA GLU A 111 -5.29 -3.78 -3.18
C GLU A 111 -5.26 -2.25 -3.21
N THR A 112 -4.51 -1.65 -4.14
CA THR A 112 -4.48 -0.20 -4.33
C THR A 112 -5.82 0.33 -4.83
N ALA A 113 -6.54 -0.43 -5.66
CA ALA A 113 -7.91 -0.10 -6.06
C ALA A 113 -8.87 -0.10 -4.86
N ILE A 114 -8.76 -1.10 -3.97
CA ILE A 114 -9.54 -1.16 -2.72
C ILE A 114 -9.23 0.04 -1.82
N ASP A 115 -7.95 0.38 -1.63
CA ASP A 115 -7.58 1.52 -0.78
C ASP A 115 -8.06 2.85 -1.37
N SER A 116 -7.98 2.99 -2.69
CA SER A 116 -8.45 4.18 -3.42
C SER A 116 -9.95 4.40 -3.21
N ALA A 117 -10.76 3.33 -3.15
CA ALA A 117 -12.18 3.42 -2.81
C ALA A 117 -12.41 4.15 -1.49
N PHE A 118 -11.66 3.80 -0.44
CA PHE A 118 -11.78 4.43 0.88
C PHE A 118 -11.24 5.86 0.90
N ILE A 119 -10.21 6.15 0.10
CA ILE A 119 -9.67 7.51 -0.04
C ILE A 119 -10.69 8.42 -0.74
N TYR A 120 -11.37 7.94 -1.78
CA TYR A 120 -12.40 8.70 -2.50
C TYR A 120 -13.61 9.08 -1.65
N LEU A 121 -13.92 8.31 -0.60
CA LEU A 121 -14.98 8.68 0.34
C LEU A 121 -14.72 10.04 1.04
N PHE A 122 -13.47 10.46 1.19
CA PHE A 122 -13.16 11.80 1.73
C PHE A 122 -13.69 12.92 0.82
N LEU A 123 -13.55 12.74 -0.50
CA LEU A 123 -14.17 13.66 -1.46
C LEU A 123 -15.69 13.57 -1.40
N GLY A 124 -16.25 12.37 -1.22
CA GLY A 124 -17.68 12.20 -0.95
C GLY A 124 -18.15 13.01 0.24
N GLY A 125 -17.46 12.91 1.38
CA GLY A 125 -17.75 13.69 2.58
C GLY A 125 -17.63 15.20 2.37
N PHE A 126 -16.62 15.65 1.63
CA PHE A 126 -16.45 17.05 1.26
C PHE A 126 -17.65 17.58 0.44
N TRP A 127 -18.02 16.88 -0.63
CA TRP A 127 -19.15 17.28 -1.49
C TRP A 127 -20.50 17.19 -0.76
N PHE A 128 -20.66 16.21 0.12
CA PHE A 128 -21.83 16.11 1.00
C PHE A 128 -21.93 17.32 1.93
N PHE A 129 -20.84 17.68 2.61
CA PHE A 129 -20.77 18.86 3.45
C PHE A 129 -21.07 20.15 2.66
N ALA A 130 -20.43 20.32 1.50
CA ALA A 130 -20.66 21.47 0.64
C ALA A 130 -22.11 21.61 0.19
N SER A 131 -22.77 20.48 -0.10
CA SER A 131 -24.19 20.44 -0.49
C SER A 131 -25.10 20.92 0.65
N VAL A 132 -24.96 20.36 1.85
CA VAL A 132 -25.79 20.75 3.01
C VAL A 132 -25.48 22.18 3.46
N ALA A 133 -24.21 22.57 3.44
CA ALA A 133 -23.78 23.93 3.78
C ALA A 133 -24.09 24.97 2.70
N LYS A 134 -24.62 24.57 1.54
CA LYS A 134 -24.92 25.42 0.39
C LYS A 134 -23.72 26.26 -0.06
N VAL A 135 -22.52 25.67 0.01
CA VAL A 135 -21.28 26.31 -0.42
C VAL A 135 -21.27 26.40 -1.94
N SER A 136 -21.11 27.61 -2.48
CA SER A 136 -20.94 27.80 -3.92
C SER A 136 -19.55 27.32 -4.35
N ILE A 137 -19.50 26.26 -5.15
CA ILE A 137 -18.27 25.70 -5.70
C ILE A 137 -18.33 25.81 -7.23
N MET A 138 -17.33 26.44 -7.84
CA MET A 138 -17.15 26.50 -9.31
C MET A 138 -18.42 26.95 -10.08
N HIS A 139 -19.28 27.76 -9.46
CA HIS A 139 -20.58 28.19 -10.00
C HIS A 139 -21.55 27.04 -10.35
N PHE A 140 -21.37 25.86 -9.75
CA PHE A 140 -22.28 24.73 -9.90
C PHE A 140 -23.62 24.99 -9.20
N SER A 141 -24.68 24.46 -9.78
CA SER A 141 -25.99 24.42 -9.11
C SER A 141 -25.94 23.47 -7.91
N SER A 142 -26.80 23.70 -6.92
CA SER A 142 -26.91 22.86 -5.72
C SER A 142 -27.13 21.38 -6.07
N ASP A 143 -27.88 21.10 -7.15
CA ASP A 143 -28.15 19.74 -7.63
C ASP A 143 -26.87 19.05 -8.13
N ILE A 144 -25.99 19.77 -8.83
CA ILE A 144 -24.71 19.21 -9.30
C ILE A 144 -23.80 18.89 -8.11
N VAL A 145 -23.76 19.77 -7.10
CA VAL A 145 -22.98 19.53 -5.86
C VAL A 145 -23.48 18.28 -5.15
N LEU A 146 -24.80 18.12 -5.01
CA LEU A 146 -25.42 16.93 -4.40
C LEU A 146 -25.18 15.65 -5.22
N LEU A 147 -25.37 15.71 -6.55
CA LEU A 147 -25.07 14.58 -7.44
C LEU A 147 -23.60 14.19 -7.36
N THR A 148 -22.69 15.14 -7.24
CA THR A 148 -21.26 14.88 -7.11
C THR A 148 -20.97 14.12 -5.81
N ALA A 149 -21.62 14.49 -4.71
CA ALA A 149 -21.55 13.72 -3.47
C ALA A 149 -22.02 12.27 -3.67
N ALA A 150 -23.11 12.05 -4.42
CA ALA A 150 -23.58 10.69 -4.75
C ALA A 150 -22.55 9.90 -5.57
N HIS A 151 -21.91 10.51 -6.58
CA HIS A 151 -20.90 9.84 -7.41
C HIS A 151 -19.70 9.35 -6.60
N PHE A 152 -19.24 10.12 -5.60
CA PHE A 152 -18.12 9.72 -4.75
C PHE A 152 -18.49 8.67 -3.70
N HIS A 153 -19.73 8.66 -3.20
CA HIS A 153 -20.22 7.62 -2.30
C HIS A 153 -20.61 6.32 -3.02
N TYR A 154 -20.81 6.36 -4.34
CA TYR A 154 -21.15 5.19 -5.15
C TYR A 154 -20.06 4.84 -6.15
N SER A 155 -20.00 5.49 -7.31
CA SER A 155 -19.15 5.09 -8.43
C SER A 155 -17.66 5.06 -8.05
N ALA A 156 -17.15 6.14 -7.43
CA ALA A 156 -15.75 6.24 -7.03
C ALA A 156 -15.37 5.33 -5.84
N PHE A 157 -16.36 4.75 -5.17
CA PHE A 157 -16.17 3.84 -4.05
C PHE A 157 -16.39 2.37 -4.45
N LEU A 158 -17.60 2.04 -4.91
CA LEU A 158 -18.03 0.69 -5.24
C LEU A 158 -17.20 0.07 -6.36
N LEU A 159 -16.93 0.80 -7.44
CA LEU A 159 -16.29 0.20 -8.62
C LEU A 159 -14.80 -0.10 -8.38
N PRO A 160 -13.98 0.81 -7.81
CA PRO A 160 -12.61 0.46 -7.43
C PRO A 160 -12.56 -0.67 -6.38
N LEU A 161 -13.47 -0.68 -5.41
CA LEU A 161 -13.59 -1.76 -4.43
C LEU A 161 -13.88 -3.10 -5.11
N SER A 162 -14.88 -3.15 -5.99
CA SER A 162 -15.31 -4.38 -6.66
C SER A 162 -14.27 -4.88 -7.68
N ALA A 163 -13.61 -3.96 -8.40
CA ALA A 163 -12.52 -4.30 -9.32
C ALA A 163 -11.31 -4.87 -8.56
N GLY A 164 -10.98 -4.32 -7.39
CA GLY A 164 -9.94 -4.87 -6.53
C GLY A 164 -10.30 -6.24 -5.95
N LEU A 165 -11.54 -6.44 -5.48
CA LEU A 165 -12.01 -7.74 -4.97
C LEU A 165 -12.03 -8.83 -6.05
N LEU A 166 -12.38 -8.47 -7.28
CA LEU A 166 -12.25 -9.36 -8.45
C LEU A 166 -10.78 -9.63 -8.79
N GLY A 167 -9.91 -8.62 -8.64
CA GLY A 167 -8.47 -8.77 -8.82
C GLY A 167 -7.84 -9.83 -7.91
N ARG A 168 -8.30 -9.94 -6.65
CA ARG A 168 -7.86 -10.98 -5.71
C ARG A 168 -8.16 -12.41 -6.19
N LYS A 169 -9.21 -12.60 -6.99
CA LYS A 169 -9.63 -13.91 -7.52
C LYS A 169 -8.79 -14.39 -8.69
N ARG A 170 -7.92 -13.54 -9.25
CA ARG A 170 -7.14 -13.89 -10.42
C ARG A 170 -6.02 -14.88 -10.07
N GLU A 171 -5.96 -15.94 -10.86
CA GLU A 171 -4.89 -16.94 -10.80
C GLU A 171 -3.61 -16.46 -11.52
N ARG A 172 -3.76 -15.69 -12.60
CA ARG A 172 -2.64 -15.20 -13.44
C ARG A 172 -2.65 -13.67 -13.63
N GLY A 173 -1.44 -13.12 -13.76
CA GLY A 173 -1.19 -11.76 -14.22
C GLY A 173 -1.78 -11.51 -15.62
N SER A 174 -2.20 -10.27 -15.89
CA SER A 174 -2.92 -9.85 -17.09
C SER A 174 -2.82 -8.34 -17.16
N LYS A 175 -1.92 -7.86 -18.01
CA LYS A 175 -1.66 -6.43 -18.21
C LYS A 175 -2.94 -5.68 -18.62
N LEU A 176 -3.83 -6.34 -19.36
CA LEU A 176 -5.12 -5.79 -19.75
C LEU A 176 -6.01 -5.50 -18.53
N TYR A 177 -6.14 -6.45 -17.60
CA TYR A 177 -6.94 -6.23 -16.39
C TYR A 177 -6.30 -5.18 -15.48
N ASP A 178 -4.97 -5.16 -15.38
CA ASP A 178 -4.24 -4.16 -14.62
C ASP A 178 -4.47 -2.74 -15.20
N ALA A 179 -4.52 -2.60 -16.53
CA ALA A 179 -4.90 -1.37 -17.20
C ALA A 179 -6.36 -0.98 -16.96
N ILE A 180 -7.31 -1.93 -17.04
CA ILE A 180 -8.73 -1.69 -16.72
C ILE A 180 -8.89 -1.17 -15.29
N MET A 181 -8.25 -1.79 -14.30
CA MET A 181 -8.28 -1.34 -12.91
C MET A 181 -7.68 0.05 -12.76
N PHE A 182 -6.54 0.32 -13.39
CA PHE A 182 -5.93 1.64 -13.35
C PHE A 182 -6.87 2.72 -13.91
N ILE A 183 -7.51 2.45 -15.05
CA ILE A 183 -8.53 3.33 -15.63
C ILE A 183 -9.68 3.54 -14.66
N ILE A 184 -10.24 2.47 -14.07
CA ILE A 184 -11.33 2.56 -13.09
C ILE A 184 -10.95 3.45 -11.90
N VAL A 185 -9.74 3.31 -11.37
CA VAL A 185 -9.27 4.07 -10.20
C VAL A 185 -9.10 5.56 -10.54
N ILE A 186 -8.58 5.89 -11.72
CA ILE A 186 -8.31 7.30 -12.09
C ILE A 186 -9.54 8.02 -12.67
N SER A 187 -10.50 7.27 -13.22
CA SER A 187 -11.65 7.82 -13.96
C SER A 187 -12.53 8.80 -13.19
N PRO A 188 -12.84 8.62 -11.89
CA PRO A 188 -13.61 9.61 -11.14
C PRO A 188 -13.00 11.01 -11.18
N MET A 189 -11.67 11.11 -11.13
CA MET A 189 -10.95 12.39 -11.21
C MET A 189 -10.92 12.93 -12.64
N THR A 190 -10.67 12.09 -13.64
CA THR A 190 -10.60 12.55 -15.04
C THR A 190 -11.97 13.02 -15.54
N VAL A 191 -13.06 12.33 -15.20
CA VAL A 191 -14.42 12.75 -15.55
C VAL A 191 -14.79 14.06 -14.85
N ALA A 192 -14.47 14.22 -13.56
CA ALA A 192 -14.73 15.47 -12.83
C ALA A 192 -14.00 16.67 -13.46
N ILE A 193 -12.73 16.50 -13.88
CA ILE A 193 -11.97 17.51 -14.62
C ILE A 193 -12.65 17.84 -15.96
N GLY A 194 -13.15 16.83 -16.69
CA GLY A 194 -13.87 17.03 -17.94
C GLY A 194 -15.13 17.86 -17.80
N ILE A 195 -16.00 17.50 -16.84
CA ILE A 195 -17.23 18.25 -16.56
C ILE A 195 -16.90 19.72 -16.23
N THR A 196 -15.80 19.97 -15.52
CA THR A 196 -15.43 21.31 -15.07
C THR A 196 -14.82 22.18 -16.18
N TYR A 197 -13.94 21.62 -17.02
CA TYR A 197 -13.08 22.42 -17.89
C TYR A 197 -13.27 22.18 -19.39
N SER A 198 -13.72 21.00 -19.82
CA SER A 198 -13.80 20.68 -21.26
C SER A 198 -14.75 19.55 -21.58
N ARG A 199 -15.80 19.86 -22.35
CA ARG A 199 -16.80 18.88 -22.82
C ARG A 199 -16.23 17.83 -23.76
N ILE A 200 -15.21 18.20 -24.54
CA ILE A 200 -14.48 17.24 -25.40
C ILE A 200 -13.74 16.24 -24.51
N PHE A 201 -13.03 16.74 -23.49
CA PHE A 201 -12.32 15.88 -22.56
C PHE A 201 -13.27 15.01 -21.74
N GLU A 202 -14.41 15.56 -21.31
CA GLU A 202 -15.49 14.81 -20.64
C GLU A 202 -15.93 13.60 -21.47
N PHE A 203 -16.27 13.81 -22.74
CA PHE A 203 -16.75 12.74 -23.61
C PHE A 203 -15.74 11.61 -23.74
N PHE A 204 -14.46 11.92 -23.99
CA PHE A 204 -13.41 10.89 -24.09
C PHE A 204 -13.13 10.22 -22.75
N ALA A 205 -13.15 10.96 -21.64
CA ALA A 205 -12.98 10.38 -20.31
C ALA A 205 -14.11 9.39 -19.97
N VAL A 206 -15.36 9.74 -20.27
CA VAL A 206 -16.53 8.86 -20.09
C VAL A 206 -16.44 7.65 -21.03
N PHE A 207 -16.03 7.83 -22.28
CA PHE A 207 -15.87 6.73 -23.23
C PHE A 207 -14.79 5.72 -22.78
N ILE A 208 -13.63 6.20 -22.35
CA ILE A 208 -12.56 5.34 -21.81
C ILE A 208 -13.03 4.61 -20.55
N TYR A 209 -13.75 5.29 -19.66
CA TYR A 209 -14.29 4.69 -18.45
C TYR A 209 -15.32 3.60 -18.76
N LEU A 210 -16.19 3.83 -19.75
CA LEU A 210 -17.14 2.85 -20.26
C LEU A 210 -16.44 1.59 -20.78
N CYS A 211 -15.39 1.73 -21.60
CA CYS A 211 -14.60 0.59 -22.07
C CYS A 211 -14.01 -0.22 -20.90
N ALA A 212 -13.53 0.46 -19.85
CA ALA A 212 -13.03 -0.20 -18.65
C ALA A 212 -14.13 -0.92 -17.86
N ILE A 213 -15.33 -0.33 -17.75
CA ILE A 213 -16.51 -0.97 -17.11
C ILE A 213 -16.94 -2.22 -17.87
N TYR A 214 -16.96 -2.18 -19.20
CA TYR A 214 -17.26 -3.34 -20.05
C TYR A 214 -16.21 -4.44 -19.86
N GLY A 215 -14.93 -4.05 -19.86
CA GLY A 215 -13.84 -4.95 -19.52
C GLY A 215 -14.06 -5.61 -18.16
N TYR A 216 -14.29 -4.82 -17.12
CA TYR A 216 -14.61 -5.32 -15.78
C TYR A 216 -15.77 -6.33 -15.78
N GLY A 217 -16.89 -6.00 -16.43
CA GLY A 217 -18.06 -6.88 -16.54
C GLY A 217 -17.75 -8.22 -17.20
N ILE A 218 -17.00 -8.21 -18.31
CA ILE A 218 -16.55 -9.44 -19.00
C ILE A 218 -15.66 -10.28 -18.08
N TYR A 219 -14.76 -9.66 -17.32
CA TYR A 219 -13.93 -10.36 -16.34
C TYR A 219 -14.76 -10.95 -15.19
N VAL A 220 -15.80 -10.27 -14.71
CA VAL A 220 -16.75 -10.83 -13.73
C VAL A 220 -17.37 -12.11 -14.30
N TRP A 221 -17.87 -12.07 -15.54
CA TRP A 221 -18.56 -13.22 -16.14
C TRP A 221 -17.67 -14.45 -16.31
N ARG A 222 -16.38 -14.23 -16.62
CA ARG A 222 -15.38 -15.29 -16.83
C ARG A 222 -14.77 -15.83 -15.54
N THR A 223 -14.80 -15.07 -14.45
CA THR A 223 -14.15 -15.46 -13.19
C THR A 223 -14.94 -16.57 -12.48
N LYS A 224 -14.20 -17.48 -11.83
CA LYS A 224 -14.76 -18.51 -10.96
C LYS A 224 -15.00 -17.94 -9.56
N PHE A 225 -16.20 -18.16 -9.05
CA PHE A 225 -16.64 -17.76 -7.71
C PHE A 225 -16.82 -19.00 -6.84
N ASN A 226 -16.69 -18.82 -5.54
CA ASN A 226 -16.89 -19.87 -4.54
C ASN A 226 -18.38 -20.26 -4.42
N ALA A 227 -19.30 -19.32 -4.66
CA ALA A 227 -20.74 -19.54 -4.59
C ALA A 227 -21.44 -19.09 -5.88
N ILE A 228 -22.39 -19.91 -6.35
CA ILE A 228 -23.21 -19.59 -7.54
C ILE A 228 -24.04 -18.33 -7.29
N SER A 229 -24.63 -18.18 -6.09
CA SER A 229 -25.40 -16.98 -5.73
C SER A 229 -24.55 -15.70 -5.79
N ALA A 230 -23.29 -15.75 -5.33
CA ALA A 230 -22.37 -14.63 -5.46
C ALA A 230 -22.09 -14.29 -6.93
N LYS A 231 -21.85 -15.31 -7.76
CA LYS A 231 -21.64 -15.14 -9.21
C LYS A 231 -22.85 -14.49 -9.88
N VAL A 232 -24.06 -15.00 -9.64
CA VAL A 232 -25.29 -14.49 -10.24
C VAL A 232 -25.52 -13.03 -9.85
N LEU A 233 -25.38 -12.70 -8.57
CA LEU A 233 -25.54 -11.31 -8.10
C LEU A 233 -24.51 -10.37 -8.74
N LEU A 234 -23.25 -10.79 -8.84
CA LEU A 234 -22.20 -9.97 -9.44
C LEU A 234 -22.35 -9.83 -10.96
N ILE A 235 -22.85 -10.86 -11.65
CA ILE A 235 -23.22 -10.77 -13.07
C ILE A 235 -24.37 -9.78 -13.25
N ILE A 236 -25.43 -9.87 -12.44
CA ILE A 236 -26.55 -8.92 -12.49
C ILE A 236 -26.04 -7.50 -12.28
N SER A 237 -25.27 -7.29 -11.21
CA SER A 237 -24.66 -5.99 -10.88
C SER A 237 -23.83 -5.42 -12.04
N SER A 238 -22.92 -6.21 -12.62
CA SER A 238 -22.06 -5.73 -13.69
C SER A 238 -22.83 -5.50 -15.00
N SER A 239 -23.81 -6.34 -15.30
CA SER A 239 -24.64 -6.21 -16.51
C SER A 239 -25.53 -4.98 -16.45
N THR A 240 -26.16 -4.73 -15.30
CA THR A 240 -26.92 -3.49 -15.06
C THR A 240 -26.02 -2.27 -15.21
N LEU A 241 -24.81 -2.27 -14.64
CA LEU A 241 -23.87 -1.16 -14.77
C LEU A 241 -23.45 -0.91 -16.23
N MET A 242 -23.23 -1.97 -17.01
CA MET A 242 -22.91 -1.86 -18.44
C MET A 242 -24.04 -1.21 -19.23
N VAL A 243 -25.29 -1.49 -18.89
CA VAL A 243 -26.45 -0.84 -19.52
C VAL A 243 -26.56 0.62 -19.07
N THR A 244 -26.46 0.90 -17.76
CA THR A 244 -26.69 2.26 -17.25
C THR A 244 -25.60 3.25 -17.63
N ILE A 245 -24.36 2.80 -17.84
CA ILE A 245 -23.25 3.67 -18.29
C ILE A 245 -23.41 4.11 -19.75
N MET A 246 -24.17 3.39 -20.59
CA MET A 246 -24.50 3.86 -21.95
C MET A 246 -25.25 5.20 -21.91
N PHE A 247 -26.16 5.38 -20.95
CA PHE A 247 -26.90 6.63 -20.81
C PHE A 247 -25.98 7.79 -20.41
N SER A 248 -24.93 7.55 -19.61
CA SER A 248 -23.92 8.57 -19.32
C SER A 248 -23.14 8.98 -20.57
N LEU A 249 -22.83 8.05 -21.47
CA LEU A 249 -22.19 8.38 -22.76
C LEU A 249 -23.13 9.19 -23.66
N ILE A 250 -24.41 8.81 -23.76
CA ILE A 250 -25.43 9.54 -24.53
C ILE A 250 -25.63 10.96 -23.98
N TYR A 251 -25.63 11.10 -22.66
CA TYR A 251 -25.70 12.40 -21.97
C TYR A 251 -24.47 13.26 -22.31
N SER A 252 -23.27 12.71 -22.15
CA SER A 252 -22.01 13.43 -22.44
C SER A 252 -21.89 13.81 -23.92
N TYR A 253 -22.35 12.95 -24.83
CA TYR A 253 -22.45 13.27 -26.25
C TYR A 253 -23.44 14.41 -26.55
N GLY A 254 -24.58 14.42 -25.87
CA GLY A 254 -25.54 15.54 -25.93
C GLY A 254 -24.92 16.86 -25.50
N ASN A 255 -24.20 16.86 -24.37
CA ASN A 255 -23.45 18.03 -23.88
C ASN A 255 -22.40 18.52 -24.89
N LEU A 256 -21.66 17.59 -25.51
CA LEU A 256 -20.67 17.87 -26.54
C LEU A 256 -21.31 18.51 -27.78
N LYS A 257 -22.50 18.06 -28.19
CA LYS A 257 -23.24 18.58 -29.34
C LYS A 257 -24.15 19.76 -29.01
N HIS A 258 -24.21 20.18 -27.74
CA HIS A 258 -25.14 21.21 -27.26
C HIS A 258 -26.61 20.87 -27.53
N VAL A 259 -26.96 19.58 -27.55
CA VAL A 259 -28.33 19.08 -27.75
C VAL A 259 -28.76 18.34 -26.48
N MET A 260 -29.96 18.65 -25.97
CA MET A 260 -30.51 17.95 -24.82
C MET A 260 -30.96 16.54 -25.22
N THR A 261 -30.16 15.54 -24.86
CA THR A 261 -30.48 14.12 -25.11
C THR A 261 -31.24 13.51 -23.93
N ILE A 262 -30.72 13.68 -22.71
CA ILE A 262 -31.30 13.14 -21.47
C ILE A 262 -31.30 14.25 -20.41
N THR A 263 -32.42 14.43 -19.72
CA THR A 263 -32.51 15.44 -18.65
C THR A 263 -31.81 14.97 -17.37
N ILE A 264 -31.45 15.90 -16.49
CA ILE A 264 -30.83 15.56 -15.20
C ILE A 264 -31.76 14.67 -14.37
N ALA A 265 -33.06 14.97 -14.35
CA ALA A 265 -34.06 14.15 -13.65
C ALA A 265 -34.12 12.72 -14.19
N GLN A 266 -34.11 12.55 -15.51
CA GLN A 266 -34.04 11.23 -16.13
C GLN A 266 -32.74 10.51 -15.74
N MET A 267 -31.59 11.17 -15.80
CA MET A 267 -30.30 10.61 -15.39
C MET A 267 -30.30 10.14 -13.92
N VAL A 268 -30.92 10.90 -13.02
CA VAL A 268 -31.06 10.51 -11.61
C VAL A 268 -31.81 9.18 -11.48
N TRP A 269 -32.89 8.97 -12.24
CA TRP A 269 -33.64 7.71 -12.17
C TRP A 269 -32.94 6.56 -12.91
N ILE A 270 -32.61 6.72 -14.19
CA ILE A 270 -32.10 5.64 -15.05
C ILE A 270 -30.68 5.20 -14.69
N HIS A 271 -29.86 6.14 -14.22
CA HIS A 271 -28.46 5.89 -13.88
C HIS A 271 -28.27 5.94 -12.36
N GLY A 272 -28.72 6.99 -11.68
CA GLY A 272 -28.52 7.16 -10.24
C GLY A 272 -29.21 6.08 -9.39
N VAL A 273 -30.54 6.03 -9.40
CA VAL A 273 -31.35 5.11 -8.56
C VAL A 273 -31.14 3.66 -8.97
N VAL A 274 -31.15 3.36 -10.28
CA VAL A 274 -30.88 2.01 -10.78
C VAL A 274 -29.48 1.53 -10.38
N ASN A 275 -28.44 2.38 -10.41
CA ASN A 275 -27.12 1.97 -9.90
C ASN A 275 -27.10 1.87 -8.37
N GLY A 276 -27.82 2.77 -7.68
CA GLY A 276 -27.92 2.80 -6.24
C GLY A 276 -28.48 1.50 -5.65
N ILE A 277 -29.44 0.88 -6.32
CA ILE A 277 -30.09 -0.35 -5.87
C ILE A 277 -29.68 -1.56 -6.73
N GLY A 278 -29.86 -1.49 -8.05
CA GLY A 278 -29.65 -2.59 -8.99
C GLY A 278 -28.18 -2.94 -9.26
N VAL A 279 -27.24 -2.04 -8.95
CA VAL A 279 -25.79 -2.34 -9.05
C VAL A 279 -25.19 -2.54 -7.66
N ALA A 280 -25.35 -1.56 -6.76
CA ALA A 280 -24.64 -1.57 -5.48
C ALA A 280 -25.09 -2.69 -4.53
N LEU A 281 -26.40 -2.89 -4.35
CA LEU A 281 -26.91 -3.92 -3.45
C LEU A 281 -26.46 -5.34 -3.87
N PRO A 282 -26.67 -5.80 -5.13
CA PRO A 282 -26.19 -7.12 -5.52
C PRO A 282 -24.66 -7.22 -5.51
N ALA A 283 -23.91 -6.14 -5.77
CA ALA A 283 -22.46 -6.17 -5.62
C ALA A 283 -22.02 -6.43 -4.18
N PHE A 284 -22.50 -5.64 -3.22
CA PHE A 284 -22.11 -5.79 -1.81
C PHE A 284 -22.55 -7.14 -1.23
N VAL A 285 -23.78 -7.58 -1.52
CA VAL A 285 -24.26 -8.91 -1.10
C VAL A 285 -23.44 -10.02 -1.76
N GLY A 286 -23.21 -9.93 -3.07
CA GLY A 286 -22.40 -10.90 -3.82
C GLY A 286 -20.98 -11.03 -3.26
N TRP A 287 -20.31 -9.91 -2.98
CA TRP A 287 -18.97 -9.92 -2.38
C TRP A 287 -18.95 -10.41 -0.93
N MET A 288 -20.00 -10.13 -0.15
CA MET A 288 -20.16 -10.66 1.22
C MET A 288 -20.33 -12.19 1.22
N ILE A 289 -21.04 -12.74 0.24
CA ILE A 289 -21.18 -14.19 0.05
C ILE A 289 -19.86 -14.81 -0.43
N GLU A 290 -19.19 -14.18 -1.41
CA GLU A 290 -17.93 -14.70 -1.98
C GLU A 290 -16.79 -14.75 -0.97
N LYS A 291 -16.75 -13.80 -0.02
CA LYS A 291 -15.68 -13.65 0.99
C LYS A 291 -14.29 -13.63 0.36
N SER A 292 -14.09 -12.75 -0.63
CA SER A 292 -12.81 -12.60 -1.34
C SER A 292 -11.71 -12.10 -0.41
N THR A 293 -10.97 -13.05 0.18
CA THR A 293 -9.81 -12.77 1.04
C THR A 293 -8.54 -12.63 0.22
N PRO A 294 -7.58 -11.80 0.64
CA PRO A 294 -6.34 -11.64 -0.08
C PRO A 294 -5.52 -12.92 0.06
N ASN A 295 -4.89 -13.34 -1.04
CA ASN A 295 -3.99 -14.49 -1.02
C ASN A 295 -2.73 -14.24 -0.18
N TYR A 296 -2.43 -13.01 0.24
CA TYR A 296 -1.24 -12.65 1.02
C TYR A 296 -1.61 -11.54 2.03
N LYS A 297 -1.20 -11.66 3.30
CA LYS A 297 -1.48 -10.60 4.29
C LYS A 297 -0.32 -9.59 4.32
N TYR A 298 -0.56 -8.40 3.79
CA TYR A 298 0.49 -7.39 3.62
C TYR A 298 0.86 -6.60 4.88
N TYR A 299 0.03 -6.64 5.94
CA TYR A 299 0.14 -5.75 7.09
C TYR A 299 0.63 -6.46 8.36
N GLY A 300 1.41 -5.75 9.17
CA GLY A 300 2.05 -6.30 10.37
C GLY A 300 3.25 -7.18 10.05
N LYS A 301 4.06 -6.78 9.07
CA LYS A 301 5.36 -7.41 8.82
C LYS A 301 6.24 -7.32 10.08
N ARG A 302 7.06 -8.34 10.34
CA ARG A 302 7.97 -8.37 11.49
C ARG A 302 9.08 -7.34 11.22
N MET A 303 9.12 -6.29 12.03
CA MET A 303 10.14 -5.25 12.00
C MET A 303 10.88 -5.27 13.33
N SER A 304 12.16 -4.88 13.32
CA SER A 304 12.91 -4.66 14.54
C SER A 304 12.29 -3.52 15.35
N GLY A 305 12.09 -3.77 16.64
CA GLY A 305 11.59 -2.82 17.62
C GLY A 305 12.63 -1.78 18.06
N LEU A 306 13.91 -2.01 17.72
CA LEU A 306 15.00 -1.11 18.09
C LEU A 306 15.01 0.13 17.20
N ARG A 307 15.03 1.30 17.84
CA ARG A 307 15.06 2.61 17.19
C ARG A 307 16.17 3.45 17.79
N GLY A 308 16.84 4.23 16.95
CA GLY A 308 17.90 5.15 17.36
C GLY A 308 17.39 6.36 18.15
N ASN A 309 18.30 6.98 18.91
CA ASN A 309 18.13 8.36 19.37
C ASN A 309 18.71 9.33 18.30
N ALA A 310 18.92 10.60 18.65
CA ALA A 310 19.56 11.57 17.76
C ALA A 310 20.94 11.11 17.24
N ILE A 311 21.69 10.37 18.07
CA ILE A 311 22.95 9.72 17.71
C ILE A 311 22.77 8.22 17.96
N VAL A 312 23.19 7.41 17.00
CA VAL A 312 23.19 5.94 17.08
C VAL A 312 24.63 5.52 17.41
N GLY A 313 25.49 5.42 16.39
CA GLY A 313 26.89 5.07 16.56
C GLY A 313 27.14 3.76 17.32
N GLU A 314 28.40 3.49 17.64
CA GLU A 314 28.82 2.31 18.40
C GLU A 314 28.19 2.21 19.80
N ALA A 315 28.03 3.35 20.48
CA ALA A 315 27.49 3.39 21.83
C ALA A 315 26.00 3.00 21.92
N PHE A 316 25.28 2.91 20.79
CA PHE A 316 23.85 2.57 20.77
C PHE A 316 23.52 1.28 21.52
N LEU A 317 24.31 0.23 21.30
CA LEU A 317 24.06 -1.09 21.91
C LEU A 317 24.37 -1.09 23.41
N HIS A 318 25.48 -0.46 23.80
CA HIS A 318 25.92 -0.35 25.20
C HIS A 318 24.97 0.54 26.01
N ASN A 319 24.67 1.75 25.54
CA ASN A 319 23.84 2.72 26.26
C ASN A 319 22.42 2.23 26.55
N ARG A 320 21.95 1.21 25.83
CA ARG A 320 20.61 0.64 25.99
C ARG A 320 20.61 -0.78 26.55
N ASN A 321 21.77 -1.28 26.98
CA ASN A 321 21.94 -2.64 27.50
C ASN A 321 21.32 -3.69 26.55
N LEU A 322 21.64 -3.59 25.26
CA LEU A 322 21.06 -4.45 24.20
C LEU A 322 21.91 -5.67 23.88
N ILE A 323 23.11 -5.78 24.47
CA ILE A 323 24.09 -6.82 24.16
C ILE A 323 23.66 -8.12 24.85
N ASP A 324 23.64 -9.19 24.07
CA ASP A 324 23.46 -10.57 24.54
C ASP A 324 24.82 -11.24 24.73
N SER A 325 24.88 -12.25 25.59
CA SER A 325 26.09 -13.07 25.81
C SER A 325 26.34 -14.07 24.67
N LYS A 326 25.37 -14.30 23.80
CA LYS A 326 25.50 -15.16 22.62
C LYS A 326 26.54 -14.61 21.65
N GLU A 327 27.56 -15.42 21.34
CA GLU A 327 28.52 -15.10 20.30
C GLU A 327 28.11 -15.69 18.94
N TYR A 328 28.33 -14.91 17.88
CA TYR A 328 28.08 -15.31 16.50
C TYR A 328 29.38 -15.29 15.69
N LYS A 329 29.54 -16.26 14.79
CA LYS A 329 30.68 -16.35 13.86
C LYS A 329 30.49 -15.48 12.61
N GLY A 330 29.26 -15.32 12.15
CA GLY A 330 28.91 -14.58 10.94
C GLY A 330 27.52 -13.97 10.97
N LEU A 331 27.12 -13.38 9.84
CA LEU A 331 25.83 -12.71 9.66
C LEU A 331 24.64 -13.66 9.63
N VAL A 332 24.86 -14.94 9.32
CA VAL A 332 23.85 -16.00 9.37
C VAL A 332 24.40 -17.23 10.06
N ASP A 333 23.53 -18.04 10.67
CA ASP A 333 23.95 -19.30 11.30
C ASP A 333 24.24 -20.37 10.25
N LYS A 334 23.31 -20.52 9.29
CA LYS A 334 23.40 -21.46 8.18
C LYS A 334 22.77 -20.83 6.95
N MET A 335 23.49 -20.79 5.83
CA MET A 335 22.96 -20.22 4.60
C MET A 335 21.84 -21.08 4.00
N ASN A 336 21.89 -22.40 4.24
CA ASN A 336 20.86 -23.34 3.83
C ASN A 336 19.48 -23.04 4.46
N ASP A 337 19.41 -22.26 5.54
CA ASP A 337 18.13 -21.84 6.12
C ASP A 337 17.26 -21.08 5.13
N PHE A 338 17.86 -20.38 4.17
CA PHE A 338 17.16 -19.57 3.17
C PHE A 338 16.74 -20.35 1.92
N HIS A 339 16.95 -21.69 1.91
CA HIS A 339 16.57 -22.54 0.79
C HIS A 339 15.10 -22.33 0.41
N SER A 340 14.85 -22.12 -0.88
CA SER A 340 13.53 -21.91 -1.46
C SER A 340 13.55 -22.20 -2.95
N GLU A 341 12.40 -22.14 -3.62
CA GLU A 341 12.33 -22.33 -5.08
C GLU A 341 13.26 -21.37 -5.87
N ALA A 342 13.55 -20.18 -5.33
CA ALA A 342 14.44 -19.21 -5.94
C ALA A 342 15.91 -19.32 -5.52
N PHE A 343 16.20 -20.05 -4.43
CA PHE A 343 17.54 -20.12 -3.85
C PHE A 343 17.90 -21.52 -3.34
N ASP A 344 18.98 -22.04 -3.87
CA ASP A 344 19.63 -23.28 -3.54
C ASP A 344 21.10 -23.00 -3.20
N VAL A 345 21.51 -23.45 -2.00
CA VAL A 345 22.88 -23.27 -1.51
C VAL A 345 23.90 -24.07 -2.33
N THR A 346 23.47 -25.15 -3.00
CA THR A 346 24.37 -26.00 -3.80
C THR A 346 24.79 -25.35 -5.12
N LYS A 347 24.09 -24.29 -5.54
CA LYS A 347 24.34 -23.55 -6.79
C LYS A 347 25.26 -22.34 -6.61
N ILE A 348 25.73 -22.06 -5.40
CA ILE A 348 26.68 -20.98 -5.14
C ILE A 348 28.04 -21.53 -4.70
N PRO A 349 29.15 -20.85 -5.00
CA PRO A 349 30.46 -21.21 -4.49
C PRO A 349 30.51 -21.32 -2.97
N LEU A 350 31.26 -22.31 -2.47
CA LEU A 350 31.39 -22.56 -1.03
C LEU A 350 32.02 -21.37 -0.28
N SER A 351 32.88 -20.60 -0.95
CA SER A 351 33.47 -19.37 -0.42
C SER A 351 32.41 -18.34 -0.01
N ILE A 352 31.35 -18.16 -0.81
CA ILE A 352 30.23 -17.27 -0.48
C ILE A 352 29.53 -17.74 0.80
N THR A 353 29.23 -19.03 0.90
CA THR A 353 28.61 -19.62 2.10
C THR A 353 29.49 -19.42 3.34
N ARG A 354 30.80 -19.69 3.21
CA ARG A 354 31.77 -19.49 4.30
C ARG A 354 31.85 -18.04 4.76
N PHE A 355 31.77 -17.07 3.84
CA PHE A 355 31.75 -15.65 4.18
C PHE A 355 30.54 -15.26 5.03
N TYR A 356 29.33 -15.68 4.67
CA TYR A 356 28.13 -15.31 5.43
C TYR A 356 28.06 -16.02 6.79
N GLU A 357 28.55 -17.26 6.90
CA GLU A 357 28.55 -18.04 8.14
C GLU A 357 29.71 -17.69 9.08
N ASN A 358 30.85 -17.20 8.55
CA ASN A 358 32.06 -16.90 9.31
C ASN A 358 32.61 -15.50 8.97
N THR A 359 31.73 -14.50 8.91
CA THR A 359 32.05 -13.13 8.47
C THR A 359 33.18 -12.47 9.26
N LYS A 360 33.43 -12.87 10.52
CA LYS A 360 34.55 -12.37 11.33
C LYS A 360 35.93 -12.68 10.73
N GLU A 361 36.04 -13.72 9.89
CA GLU A 361 37.30 -14.12 9.24
C GLU A 361 37.61 -13.31 7.97
N TYR A 362 36.78 -12.32 7.62
CA TYR A 362 36.89 -11.59 6.36
C TYR A 362 37.00 -10.10 6.59
N GLU A 363 37.85 -9.46 5.80
CA GLU A 363 37.98 -8.02 5.67
C GLU A 363 37.30 -7.57 4.37
N LEU A 364 36.67 -6.39 4.41
CA LEU A 364 35.98 -5.83 3.25
C LEU A 364 36.57 -4.47 2.91
N GLN A 365 36.83 -4.28 1.63
CA GLN A 365 37.09 -2.98 1.04
C GLN A 365 35.89 -2.57 0.20
N SER A 366 35.58 -1.28 0.19
CA SER A 366 34.45 -0.76 -0.58
C SER A 366 34.86 0.40 -1.46
N HIS A 367 34.22 0.51 -2.61
CA HIS A 367 34.37 1.61 -3.53
C HIS A 367 32.99 2.19 -3.89
N ILE A 368 32.72 3.38 -3.36
CA ILE A 368 31.41 4.04 -3.45
C ILE A 368 31.31 4.86 -4.73
N LYS A 369 30.26 4.63 -5.52
CA LYS A 369 29.97 5.31 -6.78
C LYS A 369 28.59 5.98 -6.73
N TRP A 370 28.57 7.27 -6.42
CA TRP A 370 27.36 8.10 -6.53
C TRP A 370 27.07 8.49 -7.97
N ASN A 371 25.81 8.36 -8.40
CA ASN A 371 25.39 8.90 -9.69
C ASN A 371 25.42 10.43 -9.71
N ARG A 372 25.78 11.01 -10.86
CA ARG A 372 26.02 12.46 -11.02
C ARG A 372 24.85 13.32 -10.53
N TRP A 373 23.62 12.92 -10.83
CA TRP A 373 22.41 13.64 -10.45
C TRP A 373 22.13 13.61 -8.93
N PHE A 374 22.68 12.62 -8.19
CA PHE A 374 22.48 12.47 -6.76
C PHE A 374 23.63 13.03 -5.92
N ARG A 375 24.79 13.32 -6.51
CA ARG A 375 25.98 13.84 -5.80
C ARG A 375 25.73 15.07 -4.91
N PRO A 376 24.94 16.09 -5.32
CA PRO A 376 24.67 17.23 -4.44
C PRO A 376 23.90 16.82 -3.17
N LEU A 377 22.94 15.91 -3.31
CA LEU A 377 22.20 15.36 -2.17
C LEU A 377 23.09 14.48 -1.30
N ALA A 378 23.96 13.67 -1.91
CA ALA A 378 24.92 12.83 -1.21
C ALA A 378 25.87 13.67 -0.34
N PHE A 379 26.33 14.82 -0.81
CA PHE A 379 27.20 15.73 -0.05
C PHE A 379 26.50 16.27 1.22
N CYS A 380 25.24 16.68 1.11
CA CYS A 380 24.45 17.10 2.27
C CYS A 380 24.18 15.92 3.21
N TYR A 381 23.89 14.75 2.63
CA TYR A 381 23.59 13.53 3.37
C TYR A 381 24.78 13.02 4.17
N GLU A 382 26.00 13.02 3.60
CA GLU A 382 27.24 12.61 4.25
C GLU A 382 27.47 13.37 5.57
N LYS A 383 27.30 14.70 5.56
CA LYS A 383 27.46 15.53 6.77
C LYS A 383 26.44 15.18 7.84
N MET A 384 25.19 14.95 7.44
CA MET A 384 24.12 14.57 8.36
C MET A 384 24.35 13.15 8.92
N SER A 385 24.67 12.18 8.06
CA SER A 385 24.87 10.78 8.43
C SER A 385 26.09 10.60 9.34
N LYS A 386 27.13 11.42 9.15
CA LYS A 386 28.29 11.49 10.07
C LYS A 386 27.88 11.81 11.50
N ARG A 387 27.00 12.80 11.68
CA ARG A 387 26.51 13.21 13.00
C ARG A 387 25.62 12.15 13.64
N VAL A 388 24.80 11.48 12.83
CA VAL A 388 23.90 10.42 13.32
C VAL A 388 24.68 9.13 13.64
N GLY A 389 25.78 8.87 12.94
CA GLY A 389 26.57 7.64 13.05
C GLY A 389 25.81 6.43 12.48
N GLN A 390 25.10 6.63 11.37
CA GLN A 390 24.30 5.59 10.73
C GLN A 390 24.20 5.84 9.22
N ILE A 391 24.45 4.80 8.43
CA ILE A 391 24.53 4.85 6.95
C ILE A 391 25.47 6.00 6.51
N HIS A 392 26.58 6.16 7.21
CA HIS A 392 27.61 7.13 6.88
C HIS A 392 28.49 6.59 5.76
N LEU A 393 28.18 6.98 4.53
CA LEU A 393 28.91 6.65 3.32
C LEU A 393 29.66 7.88 2.82
N GLY A 394 30.95 7.73 2.52
CA GLY A 394 31.76 8.81 1.96
C GLY A 394 31.35 9.20 0.55
N MET A 395 31.89 10.32 0.05
CA MET A 395 31.65 10.80 -1.32
C MET A 395 32.27 9.92 -2.42
N GLY A 396 33.04 8.88 -2.04
CA GLY A 396 33.67 7.93 -2.93
C GLY A 396 34.98 8.44 -3.56
N GLY A 397 35.43 7.76 -4.61
CA GLY A 397 36.65 8.13 -5.35
C GLY A 397 37.93 7.39 -4.96
N LYS A 398 37.89 6.61 -3.88
CA LYS A 398 38.96 5.68 -3.49
C LYS A 398 38.36 4.38 -2.94
N TRP A 399 39.20 3.37 -2.77
CA TRP A 399 38.88 2.19 -1.98
C TRP A 399 39.06 2.52 -0.50
N GLU A 400 38.11 2.09 0.33
CA GLU A 400 38.15 2.30 1.78
C GLU A 400 37.92 0.96 2.49
N THR A 401 38.81 0.66 3.42
CA THR A 401 38.73 -0.54 4.27
C THR A 401 37.66 -0.36 5.35
N MET A 402 36.81 -1.37 5.51
CA MET A 402 35.72 -1.39 6.48
C MET A 402 35.99 -2.42 7.58
N HIS A 403 36.33 -1.95 8.77
CA HIS A 403 36.51 -2.80 9.94
C HIS A 403 35.14 -3.17 10.52
N GLY A 404 34.89 -4.47 10.71
CA GLY A 404 33.60 -4.98 11.20
C GLY A 404 33.72 -5.74 12.51
N SER A 405 32.75 -5.58 13.41
CA SER A 405 32.58 -6.44 14.58
C SER A 405 31.13 -6.96 14.65
N ILE A 406 30.97 -8.21 15.09
CA ILE A 406 29.66 -8.85 15.24
C ILE A 406 29.38 -9.07 16.72
N ILE A 407 28.25 -8.54 17.18
CA ILE A 407 27.82 -8.53 18.58
C ILE A 407 26.42 -9.14 18.67
N GLY A 408 26.19 -10.02 19.65
CA GLY A 408 24.85 -10.56 19.92
C GLY A 408 23.90 -9.50 20.48
N VAL A 409 22.62 -9.55 20.09
CA VAL A 409 21.59 -8.61 20.55
C VAL A 409 20.45 -9.37 21.20
N ILE A 410 19.93 -8.84 22.31
CA ILE A 410 18.84 -9.45 23.08
C ILE A 410 17.58 -9.52 22.21
N ASP A 411 17.16 -10.75 21.90
CA ASP A 411 16.05 -11.07 21.00
C ASP A 411 14.73 -10.44 21.45
N GLU A 412 14.41 -10.44 22.76
CA GLU A 412 13.16 -9.90 23.29
C GLU A 412 13.04 -8.38 23.10
N LYS A 413 14.17 -7.67 23.12
CA LYS A 413 14.19 -6.20 22.95
C LYS A 413 14.06 -5.80 21.48
N ASP A 414 14.58 -6.62 20.57
CA ASP A 414 14.41 -6.42 19.14
C ASP A 414 13.04 -6.90 18.63
N GLY A 415 12.55 -7.99 19.20
CA GLY A 415 11.40 -8.73 18.69
C GLY A 415 11.76 -9.67 17.54
N GLY A 416 13.04 -9.87 17.22
CA GLY A 416 13.59 -10.87 16.30
C GLY A 416 13.99 -12.18 16.99
N GLU A 417 14.61 -13.10 16.26
CA GLU A 417 15.22 -14.33 16.80
C GLU A 417 16.66 -14.42 16.31
N ASN A 418 17.58 -14.77 17.21
CA ASN A 418 19.03 -14.82 16.96
C ASN A 418 19.56 -13.55 16.30
N VAL A 419 19.17 -12.40 16.85
CA VAL A 419 19.53 -11.08 16.34
C VAL A 419 20.99 -10.80 16.63
N ARG A 420 21.70 -10.30 15.62
CA ARG A 420 23.11 -9.92 15.73
C ARG A 420 23.34 -8.57 15.09
N ALA A 421 24.10 -7.72 15.75
CA ALA A 421 24.52 -6.44 15.23
C ALA A 421 25.85 -6.60 14.49
N TRP A 422 25.91 -6.07 13.27
CA TRP A 422 27.15 -5.83 12.56
C TRP A 422 27.48 -4.34 12.66
N LEU A 423 28.49 -4.02 13.46
CA LEU A 423 29.04 -2.68 13.60
C LEU A 423 30.16 -2.53 12.58
N ARG A 424 30.10 -1.48 11.75
CA ARG A 424 31.14 -1.19 10.76
C ARG A 424 31.72 0.20 10.97
N LYS A 425 33.04 0.30 10.89
CA LYS A 425 33.81 1.55 10.96
C LYS A 425 34.63 1.76 9.69
N ASN A 426 34.81 3.01 9.29
CA ASN A 426 35.72 3.38 8.21
C ASN A 426 37.18 3.40 8.72
N GLU A 427 38.13 3.66 7.82
CA GLU A 427 39.56 3.80 8.16
C GLU A 427 39.84 4.91 9.19
N ALA A 428 38.99 5.94 9.25
CA ALA A 428 39.09 7.03 10.22
C ALA A 428 38.48 6.67 11.60
N GLY A 429 37.98 5.44 11.78
CA GLY A 429 37.35 4.99 13.03
C GLY A 429 35.91 5.47 13.23
N GLU A 430 35.33 6.15 12.25
CA GLU A 430 33.96 6.66 12.29
C GLU A 430 32.97 5.54 11.99
N THR A 431 31.84 5.51 12.72
CA THR A 431 30.83 4.46 12.51
C THR A 431 30.10 4.68 11.19
N ILE A 432 30.22 3.71 10.28
CA ILE A 432 29.50 3.64 9.01
C ILE A 432 28.04 3.28 9.31
N PHE A 433 27.81 2.15 9.98
CA PHE A 433 26.48 1.75 10.41
C PHE A 433 26.49 0.73 11.55
N VAL A 434 25.35 0.66 12.25
CA VAL A 434 24.96 -0.47 13.10
C VAL A 434 23.79 -1.17 12.43
N ALA A 435 24.03 -2.36 11.88
CA ALA A 435 23.03 -3.14 11.16
C ALA A 435 22.64 -4.38 11.96
N LEU A 436 21.35 -4.50 12.26
CA LEU A 436 20.77 -5.63 13.00
C LEU A 436 20.30 -6.68 12.00
N TYR A 437 20.99 -7.81 11.98
CA TYR A 437 20.67 -8.95 11.15
C TYR A 437 19.75 -9.90 11.90
N SER A 438 18.63 -10.21 11.26
CA SER A 438 17.71 -11.26 11.70
C SER A 438 17.12 -11.96 10.47
N LYS A 439 16.33 -13.00 10.72
CA LYS A 439 15.60 -13.71 9.68
C LYS A 439 14.16 -13.91 10.10
N HIS A 440 13.25 -13.99 9.14
CA HIS A 440 11.89 -14.39 9.43
C HIS A 440 11.34 -15.26 8.29
N THR A 441 10.43 -16.15 8.66
CA THR A 441 9.70 -16.97 7.71
C THR A 441 8.28 -16.45 7.59
N TYR A 442 7.81 -16.27 6.36
CA TYR A 442 6.40 -16.00 6.10
C TYR A 442 5.92 -16.86 4.93
N LYS A 443 4.90 -17.68 5.20
CA LYS A 443 4.45 -18.76 4.31
C LYS A 443 5.61 -19.71 3.98
N LYS A 444 5.96 -19.85 2.69
CA LYS A 444 7.03 -20.73 2.21
C LYS A 444 8.38 -20.02 2.06
N ASP A 445 8.40 -18.70 2.24
CA ASP A 445 9.60 -17.89 2.03
C ASP A 445 10.27 -17.54 3.35
N LYS A 446 11.59 -17.72 3.40
CA LYS A 446 12.45 -17.12 4.42
C LYS A 446 13.13 -15.88 3.86
N TYR A 447 13.16 -14.82 4.66
CA TYR A 447 13.73 -13.52 4.32
C TYR A 447 14.84 -13.15 5.29
N MET A 448 15.84 -12.45 4.76
CA MET A 448 16.90 -11.81 5.55
C MET A 448 16.45 -10.38 5.88
N ASN A 449 16.41 -10.05 7.16
CA ASN A 449 16.06 -8.72 7.64
C ASN A 449 17.32 -8.00 8.08
N ILE A 450 17.55 -6.81 7.52
CA ILE A 450 18.63 -5.92 7.90
C ILE A 450 17.99 -4.64 8.43
N ALA A 451 17.96 -4.47 9.74
CA ALA A 451 17.40 -3.29 10.39
C ALA A 451 18.50 -2.29 10.75
N LEU A 452 18.29 -1.04 10.37
CA LEU A 452 19.19 0.09 10.59
C LEU A 452 18.45 1.08 11.50
N PRO A 453 18.72 1.06 12.82
CA PRO A 453 18.13 2.02 13.74
C PRO A 453 18.44 3.44 13.29
N LEU A 454 17.40 4.23 13.04
CA LEU A 454 17.49 5.65 12.67
C LEU A 454 16.99 6.52 13.83
N PRO A 455 17.23 7.84 13.83
CA PRO A 455 16.64 8.70 14.84
C PRO A 455 15.12 8.54 14.93
N TYR A 456 14.64 8.13 16.10
CA TYR A 456 13.23 7.90 16.43
C TYR A 456 12.48 6.89 15.54
N SER A 457 13.21 6.16 14.70
CA SER A 457 12.65 5.25 13.69
C SER A 457 13.61 4.09 13.42
N ASN A 458 13.22 3.21 12.51
CA ASN A 458 14.06 2.10 12.07
C ASN A 458 13.85 1.90 10.57
N MET A 459 14.93 1.80 9.81
CA MET A 459 14.87 1.42 8.41
C MET A 459 15.23 -0.05 8.26
N THR A 460 14.26 -0.87 7.85
CA THR A 460 14.47 -2.31 7.67
C THR A 460 14.43 -2.68 6.20
N GLY A 461 15.53 -3.21 5.68
CA GLY A 461 15.59 -3.94 4.42
C GLY A 461 15.15 -5.39 4.63
N ILE A 462 14.02 -5.78 4.04
CA ILE A 462 13.62 -7.18 3.94
C ILE A 462 14.08 -7.70 2.59
N LEU A 463 14.98 -8.67 2.61
CA LEU A 463 15.69 -9.16 1.45
C LEU A 463 15.38 -10.64 1.18
N LYS A 464 15.24 -10.96 -0.10
CA LYS A 464 15.10 -12.32 -0.61
C LYS A 464 16.40 -12.74 -1.29
N LEU A 465 16.80 -13.99 -1.03
CA LEU A 465 17.95 -14.62 -1.66
C LEU A 465 17.49 -15.34 -2.93
N CYS A 466 18.30 -15.24 -3.98
CA CYS A 466 18.10 -15.90 -5.27
C CYS A 466 19.46 -16.39 -5.82
N ASN A 467 19.44 -17.42 -6.66
CA ASN A 467 20.60 -17.79 -7.49
C ASN A 467 20.57 -17.07 -8.83
N ASP A 468 21.74 -16.77 -9.37
CA ASP A 468 21.97 -16.37 -10.76
C ASP A 468 23.28 -17.00 -11.23
N ASP A 469 23.20 -18.10 -11.97
CA ASP A 469 24.33 -18.99 -12.25
C ASP A 469 25.10 -19.35 -10.96
N ASN A 470 26.41 -19.02 -10.89
CA ASN A 470 27.29 -19.19 -9.73
C ASN A 470 27.33 -17.96 -8.82
N ALA A 471 26.31 -17.09 -8.88
CA ALA A 471 26.21 -15.89 -8.07
C ALA A 471 25.09 -15.98 -7.04
N LEU A 472 25.32 -15.34 -5.90
CA LEU A 472 24.29 -15.09 -4.91
C LEU A 472 23.70 -13.69 -5.15
N ILE A 473 22.38 -13.63 -5.36
CA ILE A 473 21.64 -12.38 -5.39
C ILE A 473 20.87 -12.21 -4.08
N ILE A 474 21.02 -11.06 -3.44
CA ILE A 474 20.22 -10.66 -2.28
C ILE A 474 19.49 -9.37 -2.65
N THR A 475 18.15 -9.38 -2.68
CA THR A 475 17.39 -8.26 -3.24
C THR A 475 16.18 -7.86 -2.40
N SER A 476 15.94 -6.56 -2.31
CA SER A 476 14.73 -5.97 -1.73
C SER A 476 13.67 -5.66 -2.80
N LYS A 477 13.95 -5.95 -4.08
CA LYS A 477 13.01 -5.69 -5.17
C LYS A 477 11.82 -6.61 -5.04
N LEU A 478 10.62 -6.01 -4.97
CA LEU A 478 9.38 -6.76 -4.89
C LEU A 478 9.17 -7.53 -6.20
N ARG A 479 8.92 -8.83 -6.07
CA ARG A 479 8.53 -9.71 -7.18
C ARG A 479 7.30 -9.20 -7.94
N GLU A 480 7.16 -9.57 -9.21
CA GLU A 480 6.14 -9.01 -10.11
C GLU A 480 4.71 -9.18 -9.61
N ASN A 481 4.39 -10.35 -9.04
CA ASN A 481 3.06 -10.66 -8.51
C ASN A 481 2.70 -9.88 -7.23
N GLY A 482 3.64 -9.12 -6.65
CA GLY A 482 3.45 -8.31 -5.45
C GLY A 482 3.27 -9.11 -4.15
N ARG A 483 3.37 -10.45 -4.19
CA ARG A 483 3.11 -11.36 -3.06
C ARG A 483 4.42 -11.75 -2.37
N GLY A 484 5.02 -10.81 -1.66
CA GLY A 484 6.24 -11.02 -0.89
C GLY A 484 6.50 -9.87 0.08
N ASP A 485 7.44 -10.08 1.01
CA ASP A 485 7.80 -9.07 2.00
C ASP A 485 8.97 -8.19 1.56
N GLU A 486 9.63 -8.51 0.44
CA GLU A 486 10.83 -7.84 -0.04
C GLU A 486 10.60 -6.34 -0.16
N GLY A 487 11.47 -5.52 0.42
CA GLY A 487 11.35 -4.08 0.37
C GLY A 487 12.14 -3.39 1.46
N ILE A 488 12.29 -2.08 1.32
CA ILE A 488 12.88 -1.23 2.35
C ILE A 488 11.74 -0.47 3.02
N TYR A 489 11.67 -0.56 4.34
CA TYR A 489 10.58 0.00 5.12
C TYR A 489 11.10 0.94 6.20
N LEU A 490 10.43 2.07 6.37
CA LEU A 490 10.61 2.93 7.54
C LEU A 490 9.53 2.58 8.57
N HIS A 491 9.98 2.14 9.74
CA HIS A 491 9.13 1.75 10.85
C HIS A 491 9.25 2.76 12.01
N THR A 492 8.11 3.27 12.47
CA THR A 492 7.99 4.19 13.60
C THR A 492 7.07 3.61 14.68
N ARG A 493 6.86 4.34 15.79
CA ARG A 493 5.89 3.95 16.83
C ARG A 493 4.46 3.83 16.30
N PHE A 494 4.12 4.65 15.31
CA PHE A 494 2.73 4.83 14.88
C PHE A 494 2.42 4.10 13.58
N PHE A 495 3.38 4.03 12.65
CA PHE A 495 3.15 3.51 11.32
C PHE A 495 4.39 2.83 10.73
N THR A 496 4.16 2.05 9.68
CA THR A 496 5.20 1.48 8.82
C THR A 496 4.95 1.95 7.40
N ILE A 497 5.98 2.47 6.73
CA ILE A 497 5.90 2.94 5.36
C ILE A 497 6.90 2.16 4.52
N ARG A 498 6.45 1.62 3.40
CA ARG A 498 7.36 1.10 2.37
C ARG A 498 7.98 2.30 1.63
N LEU A 499 9.30 2.43 1.72
CA LEU A 499 10.02 3.48 1.04
C LEU A 499 10.09 3.19 -0.47
N PRO A 500 10.18 4.22 -1.34
CA PRO A 500 10.40 4.06 -2.78
C PRO A 500 11.85 3.65 -3.09
N LEU A 501 12.47 2.87 -2.21
CA LEU A 501 13.84 2.39 -2.31
C LEU A 501 13.84 0.90 -2.68
N ALA A 502 14.84 0.52 -3.44
CA ALA A 502 15.16 -0.88 -3.66
C ALA A 502 16.67 -1.07 -3.68
N GLU A 503 17.13 -2.25 -3.30
CA GLU A 503 18.53 -2.64 -3.36
C GLU A 503 18.73 -4.06 -3.87
N THR A 504 19.91 -4.32 -4.40
CA THR A 504 20.32 -5.64 -4.88
C THR A 504 21.81 -5.78 -4.66
N PHE A 505 22.21 -6.84 -3.98
CA PHE A 505 23.59 -7.30 -3.87
C PHE A 505 23.78 -8.48 -4.82
N ILE A 506 24.86 -8.45 -5.60
CA ILE A 506 25.27 -9.53 -6.47
C ILE A 506 26.66 -9.94 -6.00
N ILE A 507 26.78 -11.14 -5.44
CA ILE A 507 28.02 -11.66 -4.87
C ILE A 507 28.52 -12.80 -5.77
N LYS A 508 29.78 -12.72 -6.19
CA LYS A 508 30.45 -13.68 -7.07
C LYS A 508 31.83 -14.01 -6.53
N GLU A 509 32.32 -15.19 -6.86
CA GLU A 509 33.72 -15.55 -6.65
C GLU A 509 34.54 -15.16 -7.90
N SER A 510 35.60 -14.40 -7.68
CA SER A 510 36.58 -14.04 -8.71
C SER A 510 37.63 -15.15 -8.87
N LYS A 511 38.43 -15.08 -9.93
CA LYS A 511 39.40 -16.15 -10.28
C LYS A 511 40.45 -16.41 -9.20
N ASP A 512 40.74 -15.42 -8.36
CA ASP A 512 41.78 -15.47 -7.32
C ASP A 512 41.22 -15.84 -5.93
N GLN A 513 40.06 -16.52 -5.86
CA GLN A 513 39.33 -16.82 -4.60
C GLN A 513 38.93 -15.59 -3.77
N ILE A 514 39.06 -14.39 -4.35
CA ILE A 514 38.53 -13.15 -3.78
C ILE A 514 37.04 -13.09 -4.11
N LEU A 515 36.22 -12.75 -3.11
CA LEU A 515 34.80 -12.54 -3.31
C LEU A 515 34.57 -11.07 -3.71
N GLU A 516 33.83 -10.88 -4.79
CA GLU A 516 33.40 -9.57 -5.27
C GLU A 516 31.90 -9.42 -5.01
N ALA A 517 31.49 -8.29 -4.43
CA ALA A 517 30.08 -7.97 -4.28
C ALA A 517 29.75 -6.61 -4.91
N ASN A 518 28.75 -6.57 -5.77
CA ASN A 518 28.22 -5.35 -6.35
C ASN A 518 26.86 -5.04 -5.71
N HIS A 519 26.77 -3.92 -5.01
CA HIS A 519 25.55 -3.43 -4.37
C HIS A 519 25.00 -2.25 -5.14
N ARG A 520 23.77 -2.37 -5.61
CA ARG A 520 23.08 -1.32 -6.36
C ARG A 520 21.86 -0.88 -5.61
N MET A 521 21.63 0.43 -5.54
CA MET A 521 20.46 1.03 -4.91
C MET A 521 19.70 1.94 -5.88
N TRP A 522 18.38 1.87 -5.80
CA TRP A 522 17.45 2.64 -6.61
C TRP A 522 16.49 3.43 -5.72
N ILE A 523 16.13 4.63 -6.16
CA ILE A 523 15.08 5.45 -5.59
C ILE A 523 14.09 5.79 -6.71
N PHE A 524 12.80 5.52 -6.50
CA PHE A 524 11.77 5.60 -7.54
C PHE A 524 12.12 4.85 -8.84
N GLY A 525 12.89 3.76 -8.74
CA GLY A 525 13.35 2.96 -9.89
C GLY A 525 14.56 3.53 -10.62
N VAL A 526 15.06 4.72 -10.26
CA VAL A 526 16.28 5.31 -10.82
C VAL A 526 17.47 4.95 -9.93
N LYS A 527 18.53 4.40 -10.53
CA LYS A 527 19.76 4.07 -9.80
C LYS A 527 20.37 5.36 -9.26
N PHE A 528 20.75 5.41 -7.98
CA PHE A 528 21.39 6.59 -7.38
C PHE A 528 22.75 6.30 -6.74
N LEU A 529 22.97 5.05 -6.34
CA LEU A 529 24.17 4.59 -5.65
C LEU A 529 24.55 3.18 -6.13
N GLU A 530 25.85 2.97 -6.32
CA GLU A 530 26.49 1.69 -6.56
C GLU A 530 27.72 1.57 -5.67
N ILE A 531 27.92 0.43 -5.04
CA ILE A 531 29.07 0.16 -4.18
C ILE A 531 29.66 -1.18 -4.62
N ASP A 532 30.93 -1.15 -5.00
CA ASP A 532 31.70 -2.36 -5.28
C ASP A 532 32.46 -2.75 -4.01
N TYR A 533 32.43 -4.04 -3.67
CA TYR A 533 33.14 -4.58 -2.52
C TYR A 533 34.11 -5.66 -2.97
N GLU A 534 35.31 -5.61 -2.41
CA GLU A 534 36.26 -6.73 -2.39
C GLU A 534 36.25 -7.32 -0.98
N ILE A 535 36.08 -8.63 -0.89
CA ILE A 535 35.98 -9.36 0.37
C ILE A 535 37.10 -10.39 0.38
N LYS A 536 38.07 -10.17 1.27
CA LYS A 536 39.28 -10.98 1.39
C LYS A 536 39.26 -11.70 2.72
N LYS A 537 39.68 -12.96 2.74
CA LYS A 537 39.87 -13.67 4.00
C LYS A 537 41.07 -13.04 4.70
N ILE A 538 40.94 -12.77 6.00
CA ILE A 538 42.06 -12.33 6.82
C ILE A 538 43.00 -13.53 6.92
N GLU A 539 44.16 -13.43 6.28
CA GLU A 539 45.23 -14.41 6.47
C GLU A 539 45.67 -14.35 7.93
N GLY A 540 45.57 -15.48 8.63
CA GLY A 540 45.93 -15.55 10.04
C GLY A 540 47.39 -15.17 10.24
N LYS A 541 47.65 -14.29 11.21
CA LYS A 541 48.97 -14.19 11.84
C LYS A 541 49.27 -15.45 12.64
#